data_AF-A0A951ICU9-F1
#
_entry.id   AF-A0A951ICU9-F1
#
_cell.length_a   1.000
_cell.length_b   1.000
_cell.length_c   1.000
_cell.angle_alpha   90.00
_cell.angle_beta   90.00
_cell.angle_gamma   90.00
#
_symmetry.space_group_name_H-M   'P 1'
#
loop_
_entity.id
_entity.type
_entity.pdbx_description
1 polymer ?
#
loop_
_entity_poly.entity_id
_entity_poly.type
_entity_poly.pdbx_seq_one_letter_code
_entity_poly.pdbx_strand_id
1 'polypeptide(L)'
;MKSIANRPFLLFLPLLLVYALAAIVGHKATLEGDEGRYIMYAQNLLHGYYSPKQELLLWNGPGYPILLMPFVGLGLPMILPVILNAFFQYLSVVFLYKTIQLFARQKIALCFALIWGCYYVAFKELPALLTEPLANMLASLFLYYTFRAFQGEKKKAVLAGLIFGCLVLTKVIFGYILIAMLVLCLVAYLIKRNAAKATALRILFLALLVTLPYLFYTWSLTHRLFYWSNAGGMSLYWASSPVEGELGDWNDAHFTAYCGYDENTPCDSALFARNHRADYDSIYRYSGMARDDAFKQKALSNIRRYPVKYLKNSIANAGRLFFNLPCSYQPQRFQNLLRIPPGAAVLMLLVFSIIVSAVNLKQLPFVIWFITALIFFYLGASIAVSALQRYLGVIVPAIIVWAAWLFERTVRLRIHISSSE
;
A
#
# COMPACT_ATOMS: atom_id res chain seq x y z
N MET A 1 -18.07 -24.73 19.49
CA MET A 1 -17.07 -23.80 18.90
C MET A 1 -16.11 -24.42 17.87
N LYS A 2 -15.68 -25.69 17.95
CA LYS A 2 -14.77 -26.31 16.94
C LYS A 2 -15.31 -26.29 15.49
N SER A 3 -16.64 -26.32 15.29
CA SER A 3 -17.28 -26.33 13.96
C SER A 3 -17.14 -25.00 13.18
N ILE A 4 -17.40 -23.86 13.83
CA ILE A 4 -17.35 -22.53 13.17
C ILE A 4 -15.92 -22.10 12.91
N ALA A 5 -15.00 -22.44 13.81
CA ALA A 5 -13.60 -22.04 13.70
C ALA A 5 -12.86 -22.71 12.49
N ASN A 6 -13.43 -23.80 11.95
CA ASN A 6 -12.98 -24.44 10.71
C ASN A 6 -13.61 -23.84 9.44
N ARG A 7 -14.55 -22.90 9.59
CA ARG A 7 -15.24 -22.19 8.51
C ARG A 7 -14.87 -20.71 8.57
N PRO A 8 -13.65 -20.32 8.16
CA PRO A 8 -13.14 -18.96 8.37
C PRO A 8 -14.02 -17.88 7.74
N PHE A 9 -14.69 -18.19 6.64
CA PHE A 9 -15.65 -17.27 6.03
C PHE A 9 -16.84 -16.95 6.96
N LEU A 10 -17.41 -17.98 7.61
CA LEU A 10 -18.49 -17.77 8.58
C LEU A 10 -17.98 -17.11 9.87
N LEU A 11 -16.77 -17.49 10.31
CA LEU A 11 -16.15 -16.94 11.53
C LEU A 11 -16.01 -15.42 11.50
N PHE A 12 -15.60 -14.86 10.35
CA PHE A 12 -15.41 -13.42 10.20
C PHE A 12 -16.61 -12.69 9.57
N LEU A 13 -17.74 -13.37 9.37
CA LEU A 13 -18.94 -12.77 8.80
C LEU A 13 -19.42 -11.51 9.55
N PRO A 14 -19.34 -11.42 10.91
CA PRO A 14 -19.68 -10.17 11.61
C PRO A 14 -18.86 -8.96 11.17
N LEU A 15 -17.58 -9.15 10.80
CA LEU A 15 -16.74 -8.05 10.30
C LEU A 15 -17.22 -7.55 8.93
N LEU A 16 -17.71 -8.43 8.05
CA LEU A 16 -18.28 -8.02 6.77
C LEU A 16 -19.47 -7.08 6.98
N LEU A 17 -20.34 -7.38 7.95
CA LEU A 17 -21.48 -6.52 8.28
C LEU A 17 -21.03 -5.15 8.79
N VAL A 18 -20.02 -5.12 9.66
CA VAL A 18 -19.43 -3.86 10.15
C VAL A 18 -18.82 -3.05 9.00
N TYR A 19 -18.07 -3.69 8.10
CA TYR A 19 -17.46 -3.00 6.96
C TYR A 19 -18.50 -2.49 5.97
N ALA A 20 -19.55 -3.27 5.69
CA ALA A 20 -20.64 -2.86 4.81
C ALA A 20 -21.38 -1.65 5.40
N LEU A 21 -21.67 -1.68 6.71
CA LEU A 21 -22.27 -0.54 7.40
C LEU A 21 -21.38 0.70 7.32
N ALA A 22 -20.07 0.56 7.59
CA ALA A 22 -19.12 1.66 7.49
C ALA A 22 -19.03 2.25 6.07
N ALA A 23 -19.04 1.39 5.04
CA ALA A 23 -19.02 1.80 3.64
C ALA A 23 -20.31 2.55 3.26
N ILE A 24 -21.48 2.04 3.66
CA ILE A 24 -22.78 2.64 3.33
C ILE A 24 -22.97 3.98 4.06
N VAL A 25 -22.72 4.01 5.37
CA VAL A 25 -22.93 5.21 6.20
C VAL A 25 -21.94 6.33 5.85
N GLY A 26 -20.70 5.97 5.49
CA GLY A 26 -19.68 6.95 5.14
C GLY A 26 -19.73 7.43 3.69
N HIS A 27 -20.50 6.78 2.81
CA HIS A 27 -20.51 7.11 1.39
C HIS A 27 -21.08 8.52 1.15
N LYS A 28 -20.39 9.29 0.30
CA LYS A 28 -20.83 10.61 -0.15
C LYS A 28 -21.21 10.55 -1.63
N ALA A 29 -22.20 11.34 -2.02
CA ALA A 29 -22.63 11.43 -3.42
C ALA A 29 -21.63 12.20 -4.31
N THR A 30 -20.79 13.04 -3.70
CA THR A 30 -19.76 13.82 -4.38
C THR A 30 -18.44 13.07 -4.41
N LEU A 31 -17.74 13.13 -5.56
CA LEU A 31 -16.43 12.53 -5.72
C LEU A 31 -15.36 13.37 -5.01
N GLU A 32 -14.53 12.73 -4.19
CA GLU A 32 -13.45 13.39 -3.45
C GLU A 32 -12.08 12.82 -3.80
N GLY A 33 -11.06 13.69 -3.87
CA GLY A 33 -9.67 13.28 -4.04
C GLY A 33 -9.41 12.41 -5.27
N ASP A 34 -8.93 11.17 -5.06
CA ASP A 34 -8.53 10.27 -6.14
C ASP A 34 -9.70 9.61 -6.87
N GLU A 35 -10.92 9.65 -6.33
CA GLU A 35 -12.10 8.94 -6.87
C GLU A 35 -12.43 9.34 -8.31
N GLY A 36 -12.48 10.65 -8.55
CA GLY A 36 -12.73 11.20 -9.89
C GLY A 36 -11.71 10.71 -10.91
N ARG A 37 -10.45 10.55 -10.49
CA ARG A 37 -9.39 10.05 -11.36
C ARG A 37 -9.55 8.57 -11.69
N TYR A 38 -9.97 7.74 -10.72
CA TYR A 38 -10.25 6.32 -10.99
C TYR A 38 -11.45 6.12 -11.92
N ILE A 39 -12.52 6.90 -11.74
CA ILE A 39 -13.68 6.88 -12.64
C ILE A 39 -13.28 7.34 -14.04
N MET A 40 -12.53 8.44 -14.17
CA MET A 40 -12.03 8.92 -15.46
C MET A 40 -11.19 7.84 -16.16
N TYR A 41 -10.29 7.14 -15.45
CA TYR A 41 -9.53 6.05 -16.06
C TYR A 41 -10.42 4.87 -16.50
N ALA A 42 -11.44 4.52 -15.72
CA ALA A 42 -12.39 3.47 -16.09
C ALA A 42 -13.20 3.87 -17.34
N GLN A 43 -13.63 5.13 -17.43
CA GLN A 43 -14.28 5.70 -18.61
C GLN A 43 -13.35 5.64 -19.82
N ASN A 44 -12.09 6.09 -19.69
CA ASN A 44 -11.12 6.04 -20.77
C ASN A 44 -10.95 4.60 -21.30
N LEU A 45 -10.82 3.61 -20.39
CA LEU A 45 -10.64 2.22 -20.78
C LEU A 45 -11.81 1.67 -21.61
N LEU A 46 -13.04 2.09 -21.30
CA LEU A 46 -14.22 1.76 -22.12
C LEU A 46 -14.16 2.36 -23.53
N HIS A 47 -13.41 3.44 -23.72
CA HIS A 47 -13.15 4.09 -25.01
C HIS A 47 -11.85 3.63 -25.68
N GLY A 48 -11.18 2.60 -25.15
CA GLY A 48 -10.02 1.96 -25.77
C GLY A 48 -8.66 2.64 -25.50
N TYR A 49 -8.57 3.54 -24.53
CA TYR A 49 -7.29 4.13 -24.09
C TYR A 49 -7.24 4.25 -22.56
N TYR A 50 -6.07 4.46 -21.95
CA TYR A 50 -5.98 4.61 -20.49
C TYR A 50 -5.69 6.05 -20.08
N SER A 51 -4.61 6.60 -20.66
CA SER A 51 -4.16 7.97 -20.44
C SER A 51 -4.75 8.90 -21.50
N PRO A 52 -5.28 10.09 -21.14
CA PRO A 52 -5.77 11.07 -22.11
C PRO A 52 -4.70 11.46 -23.15
N LYS A 53 -5.11 11.79 -24.38
CA LYS A 53 -4.18 12.16 -25.46
C LYS A 53 -3.54 13.53 -25.24
N GLN A 54 -4.28 14.46 -24.62
CA GLN A 54 -3.88 15.85 -24.43
C GLN A 54 -2.90 16.04 -23.26
N GLU A 55 -3.00 15.18 -22.25
CA GLU A 55 -2.12 15.20 -21.08
C GLU A 55 -1.79 13.78 -20.64
N LEU A 56 -0.50 13.43 -20.64
CA LEU A 56 -0.04 12.15 -20.12
C LEU A 56 -0.30 12.10 -18.62
N LEU A 57 -1.26 11.29 -18.22
CA LEU A 57 -1.66 11.05 -16.84
C LEU A 57 -1.59 9.55 -16.54
N LEU A 58 -0.58 9.15 -15.76
CA LEU A 58 -0.28 7.77 -15.35
C LEU A 58 -0.11 7.69 -13.82
N TRP A 59 -0.88 8.47 -13.06
CA TRP A 59 -0.71 8.57 -11.61
C TRP A 59 -1.07 7.27 -10.86
N ASN A 60 -2.00 6.50 -11.42
CA ASN A 60 -2.40 5.20 -10.88
C ASN A 60 -2.23 4.13 -11.94
N GLY A 61 -2.13 2.87 -11.50
CA GLY A 61 -2.16 1.74 -12.41
C GLY A 61 -3.60 1.32 -12.75
N PRO A 62 -3.78 0.53 -13.81
CA PRO A 62 -5.09 0.21 -14.37
C PRO A 62 -5.89 -0.82 -13.55
N GLY A 63 -5.31 -1.45 -12.53
CA GLY A 63 -5.91 -2.58 -11.82
C GLY A 63 -7.29 -2.27 -11.22
N TYR A 64 -7.42 -1.14 -10.52
CA TYR A 64 -8.70 -0.72 -9.94
C TYR A 64 -9.64 -0.10 -10.98
N PRO A 65 -9.19 0.78 -11.91
CA PRO A 65 -10.02 1.21 -13.04
C PRO A 65 -10.66 0.06 -13.84
N ILE A 66 -9.93 -1.04 -14.11
CA ILE A 66 -10.48 -2.23 -14.78
C ILE A 66 -11.64 -2.83 -13.99
N LEU A 67 -11.52 -2.91 -12.67
CA LEU A 67 -12.59 -3.38 -11.79
C LEU A 67 -13.82 -2.47 -11.85
N LEU A 68 -13.63 -1.15 -12.01
CA LEU A 68 -14.72 -0.17 -12.09
C LEU A 68 -15.42 -0.14 -13.44
N MET A 69 -14.77 -0.57 -14.53
CA MET A 69 -15.33 -0.57 -15.89
C MET A 69 -16.77 -1.10 -16.00
N PRO A 70 -17.15 -2.27 -15.45
CA PRO A 70 -18.53 -2.76 -15.56
C PRO A 70 -19.55 -1.83 -14.88
N PHE A 71 -19.19 -1.20 -13.75
CA PHE A 71 -20.09 -0.28 -13.06
C PHE A 71 -20.28 1.01 -13.84
N VAL A 72 -19.20 1.56 -14.38
CA VAL A 72 -19.21 2.77 -15.19
C VAL A 72 -19.93 2.53 -16.53
N GLY A 73 -19.61 1.45 -17.23
CA GLY A 73 -20.15 1.15 -18.56
C GLY A 73 -21.65 0.82 -18.55
N LEU A 74 -22.16 0.30 -17.44
CA LEU A 74 -23.58 0.03 -17.24
C LEU A 74 -24.33 1.21 -16.57
N GLY A 75 -23.64 2.31 -16.24
CA GLY A 75 -24.24 3.45 -15.53
C GLY A 75 -24.79 3.10 -14.14
N LEU A 76 -24.19 2.13 -13.45
CA LEU A 76 -24.65 1.68 -12.14
C LEU A 76 -24.35 2.72 -11.05
N PRO A 77 -25.13 2.75 -9.95
CA PRO A 77 -24.86 3.63 -8.81
C PRO A 77 -23.47 3.37 -8.20
N MET A 78 -22.70 4.44 -7.91
CA MET A 78 -21.34 4.36 -7.37
C MET A 78 -21.27 3.77 -5.94
N ILE A 79 -22.38 3.71 -5.23
CA ILE A 79 -22.46 2.98 -3.96
C ILE A 79 -22.17 1.48 -4.13
N LEU A 80 -22.47 0.87 -5.29
CA LEU A 80 -22.21 -0.56 -5.52
C LEU A 80 -20.71 -0.91 -5.50
N PRO A 81 -19.83 -0.23 -6.26
CA PRO A 81 -18.40 -0.46 -6.14
C PRO A 81 -17.84 -0.04 -4.76
N VAL A 82 -18.48 0.90 -4.05
CA VAL A 82 -18.10 1.22 -2.66
C VAL A 82 -18.42 0.06 -1.70
N ILE A 83 -19.59 -0.57 -1.81
CA ILE A 83 -19.94 -1.77 -1.00
C ILE A 83 -18.94 -2.91 -1.27
N LEU A 84 -18.42 -3.03 -2.49
CA LEU A 84 -17.41 -4.03 -2.83
C LEU A 84 -16.11 -3.86 -2.01
N ASN A 85 -15.77 -2.65 -1.56
CA ASN A 85 -14.64 -2.42 -0.65
C ASN A 85 -14.79 -3.17 0.68
N ALA A 86 -16.02 -3.25 1.22
CA ALA A 86 -16.29 -4.02 2.44
C ALA A 86 -15.98 -5.50 2.23
N PHE A 87 -16.34 -6.04 1.07
CA PHE A 87 -16.03 -7.41 0.71
C PHE A 87 -14.52 -7.64 0.55
N PHE A 88 -13.80 -6.70 -0.08
CA PHE A 88 -12.34 -6.79 -0.20
C PHE A 88 -11.64 -6.77 1.15
N GLN A 89 -12.01 -5.85 2.04
CA GLN A 89 -11.42 -5.79 3.38
C GLN A 89 -11.74 -7.06 4.19
N TYR A 90 -12.96 -7.58 4.09
CA TYR A 90 -13.35 -8.86 4.70
C TYR A 90 -12.49 -10.03 4.18
N LEU A 91 -12.33 -10.15 2.87
CA LEU A 91 -11.48 -11.19 2.29
C LEU A 91 -10.01 -11.02 2.70
N SER A 92 -9.52 -9.79 2.86
CA SER A 92 -8.19 -9.52 3.39
C SER A 92 -7.98 -10.16 4.77
N VAL A 93 -8.98 -10.06 5.67
CA VAL A 93 -8.94 -10.69 7.01
C VAL A 93 -8.99 -12.21 6.92
N VAL A 94 -9.93 -12.75 6.13
CA VAL A 94 -10.08 -14.20 5.97
C VAL A 94 -8.80 -14.85 5.45
N PHE A 95 -8.18 -14.27 4.42
CA PHE A 95 -6.95 -14.83 3.85
C PHE A 95 -5.72 -14.60 4.74
N LEU A 96 -5.67 -13.52 5.51
CA LEU A 96 -4.65 -13.34 6.53
C LEU A 96 -4.74 -14.45 7.59
N TYR A 97 -5.94 -14.71 8.13
CA TYR A 97 -6.18 -15.82 9.06
C TYR A 97 -5.72 -17.16 8.48
N LYS A 98 -6.16 -17.47 7.25
CA LYS A 98 -5.77 -18.71 6.56
C LYS A 98 -4.27 -18.81 6.32
N THR A 99 -3.58 -17.70 6.11
CA THR A 99 -2.12 -17.66 5.97
C THR A 99 -1.43 -18.06 7.28
N ILE A 100 -1.85 -17.45 8.39
CA ILE A 100 -1.25 -17.71 9.70
C ILE A 100 -1.53 -19.15 10.17
N GLN A 101 -2.70 -19.70 9.85
CA GLN A 101 -3.02 -21.11 10.12
C GLN A 101 -2.07 -22.12 9.44
N LEU A 102 -1.30 -21.72 8.42
CA LEU A 102 -0.33 -22.61 7.77
C LEU A 102 0.89 -22.90 8.64
N PHE A 103 1.14 -22.11 9.69
CA PHE A 103 2.34 -22.24 10.52
C PHE A 103 2.12 -21.98 12.02
N ALA A 104 0.97 -21.47 12.44
CA ALA A 104 0.67 -21.16 13.83
C ALA A 104 -0.65 -21.77 14.30
N ARG A 105 -0.79 -21.89 15.62
CA ARG A 105 -2.01 -22.41 16.26
C ARG A 105 -3.19 -21.47 16.03
N GLN A 106 -4.38 -22.05 16.01
CA GLN A 106 -5.63 -21.34 15.73
C GLN A 106 -5.85 -20.09 16.61
N LYS A 107 -5.46 -20.12 17.89
CA LYS A 107 -5.58 -18.99 18.81
C LYS A 107 -4.73 -17.79 18.35
N ILE A 108 -3.49 -18.05 17.92
CA ILE A 108 -2.58 -17.01 17.40
C ILE A 108 -3.13 -16.47 16.08
N ALA A 109 -3.53 -17.37 15.17
CA ALA A 109 -4.13 -16.97 13.89
C ALA A 109 -5.36 -16.07 14.08
N LEU A 110 -6.25 -16.43 15.02
CA LEU A 110 -7.45 -15.64 15.32
C LEU A 110 -7.08 -14.27 15.90
N CYS A 111 -6.20 -14.22 16.90
CA CYS A 111 -5.77 -12.97 17.52
C CYS A 111 -5.20 -11.98 16.48
N PHE A 112 -4.25 -12.42 15.67
CA PHE A 112 -3.63 -11.56 14.66
C PHE A 112 -4.58 -11.19 13.52
N ALA A 113 -5.49 -12.08 13.11
CA ALA A 113 -6.52 -11.75 12.14
C ALA A 113 -7.51 -10.70 12.69
N LEU A 114 -7.85 -10.77 13.97
CA LEU A 114 -8.68 -9.74 14.63
C LEU A 114 -7.96 -8.41 14.78
N ILE A 115 -6.65 -8.40 15.05
CA ILE A 115 -5.84 -7.16 15.03
C ILE A 115 -5.99 -6.47 13.68
N TRP A 116 -5.89 -7.21 12.58
CA TRP A 116 -6.10 -6.64 11.25
C TRP A 116 -7.57 -6.27 10.98
N GLY A 117 -8.50 -7.15 11.37
CA GLY A 117 -9.93 -6.93 11.15
C GLY A 117 -10.48 -5.72 11.91
N CYS A 118 -9.92 -5.42 13.07
CA CYS A 118 -10.27 -4.25 13.88
C CYS A 118 -9.31 -3.07 13.67
N TYR A 119 -8.42 -3.13 12.67
CA TYR A 119 -7.52 -2.02 12.32
C TYR A 119 -8.30 -0.89 11.66
N TYR A 120 -8.97 -0.08 12.49
CA TYR A 120 -9.97 0.89 12.05
C TYR A 120 -9.39 2.03 11.18
N VAL A 121 -8.06 2.21 11.13
CA VAL A 121 -7.43 3.13 10.17
C VAL A 121 -7.77 2.73 8.73
N ALA A 122 -7.85 1.42 8.44
CA ALA A 122 -8.27 0.94 7.13
C ALA A 122 -9.76 1.20 6.83
N PHE A 123 -10.58 1.49 7.85
CA PHE A 123 -12.02 1.69 7.64
C PHE A 123 -12.32 3.01 6.95
N LYS A 124 -11.40 3.99 7.06
CA LYS A 124 -11.54 5.32 6.44
C LYS A 124 -11.59 5.28 4.92
N GLU A 125 -11.04 4.22 4.33
CA GLU A 125 -10.98 4.03 2.88
C GLU A 125 -12.17 3.21 2.35
N LEU A 126 -12.97 2.61 3.24
CA LEU A 126 -14.14 1.82 2.86
C LEU A 126 -15.24 2.63 2.13
N PRO A 127 -15.62 3.84 2.59
CA PRO A 127 -16.73 4.58 1.99
C PRO A 127 -16.37 5.27 0.66
N ALA A 128 -15.10 5.22 0.25
CA ALA A 128 -14.58 5.95 -0.90
C ALA A 128 -14.11 5.00 -2.01
N LEU A 129 -14.15 5.45 -3.26
CA LEU A 129 -13.65 4.71 -4.42
C LEU A 129 -12.12 4.75 -4.49
N LEU A 130 -11.48 4.05 -3.57
CA LEU A 130 -10.04 4.02 -3.39
C LEU A 130 -9.46 2.62 -3.63
N THR A 131 -8.17 2.58 -3.94
CA THR A 131 -7.48 1.32 -4.31
C THR A 131 -7.13 0.47 -3.08
N GLU A 132 -7.14 1.07 -1.90
CA GLU A 132 -6.66 0.53 -0.64
C GLU A 132 -7.36 -0.78 -0.25
N PRO A 133 -8.70 -0.90 -0.22
CA PRO A 133 -9.37 -2.14 0.14
C PRO A 133 -9.04 -3.30 -0.83
N LEU A 134 -9.01 -3.04 -2.13
CA LEU A 134 -8.59 -4.03 -3.14
C LEU A 134 -7.13 -4.44 -2.92
N ALA A 135 -6.23 -3.48 -2.71
CA ALA A 135 -4.82 -3.74 -2.49
C ALA A 135 -4.59 -4.57 -1.20
N ASN A 136 -5.31 -4.26 -0.14
CA ASN A 136 -5.31 -5.03 1.11
C ASN A 136 -5.73 -6.49 0.91
N MET A 137 -6.77 -6.72 0.11
CA MET A 137 -7.21 -8.08 -0.25
C MET A 137 -6.12 -8.81 -1.05
N LEU A 138 -5.59 -8.16 -2.09
CA LEU A 138 -4.56 -8.73 -2.94
C LEU A 138 -3.28 -9.04 -2.17
N ALA A 139 -2.87 -8.19 -1.22
CA ALA A 139 -1.73 -8.44 -0.34
C ALA A 139 -1.94 -9.69 0.53
N SER A 140 -3.08 -9.84 1.19
CA SER A 140 -3.39 -11.03 2.00
C SER A 140 -3.50 -12.32 1.17
N LEU A 141 -4.11 -12.23 -0.01
CA LEU A 141 -4.18 -13.34 -0.97
C LEU A 141 -2.79 -13.75 -1.46
N PHE A 142 -1.96 -12.76 -1.78
CA PHE A 142 -0.57 -12.97 -2.19
C PHE A 142 0.22 -13.70 -1.10
N LEU A 143 0.11 -13.26 0.15
CA LEU A 143 0.77 -13.93 1.28
C LEU A 143 0.30 -15.38 1.41
N TYR A 144 -1.01 -15.64 1.36
CA TYR A 144 -1.56 -16.99 1.46
C TYR A 144 -0.99 -17.93 0.39
N TYR A 145 -1.07 -17.54 -0.88
CA TYR A 145 -0.59 -18.37 -1.98
C TYR A 145 0.92 -18.47 -2.04
N THR A 146 1.64 -17.44 -1.58
CA THR A 146 3.10 -17.48 -1.42
C THR A 146 3.49 -18.57 -0.42
N PHE A 147 2.92 -18.59 0.78
CA PHE A 147 3.23 -19.65 1.77
C PHE A 147 2.94 -21.06 1.22
N ARG A 148 1.77 -21.25 0.58
CA ARG A 148 1.42 -22.54 -0.05
C ARG A 148 2.42 -22.93 -1.15
N ALA A 149 2.88 -21.96 -1.95
CA ALA A 149 3.90 -22.19 -2.97
C ALA A 149 5.25 -22.64 -2.36
N PHE A 150 5.65 -22.02 -1.25
CA PHE A 150 6.86 -22.39 -0.51
C PHE A 150 6.75 -23.74 0.21
N GLN A 151 5.54 -24.25 0.45
CA GLN A 151 5.29 -25.62 0.91
C GLN A 151 5.37 -26.67 -0.22
N GLY A 152 5.69 -26.26 -1.45
CA GLY A 152 5.92 -27.15 -2.60
C GLY A 152 4.81 -27.17 -3.64
N GLU A 153 3.70 -26.45 -3.42
CA GLU A 153 2.58 -26.42 -4.35
C GLU A 153 2.82 -25.49 -5.55
N LYS A 154 3.43 -26.02 -6.61
CA LYS A 154 3.79 -25.26 -7.82
C LYS A 154 2.63 -24.46 -8.44
N LYS A 155 1.41 -25.01 -8.45
CA LYS A 155 0.22 -24.29 -8.97
C LYS A 155 -0.10 -23.02 -8.16
N LYS A 156 0.20 -23.01 -6.86
CA LYS A 156 -0.02 -21.85 -6.00
C LYS A 156 1.04 -20.77 -6.24
N ALA A 157 2.23 -21.12 -6.73
CA ALA A 157 3.21 -20.13 -7.20
C ALA A 157 2.68 -19.32 -8.39
N VAL A 158 1.94 -19.97 -9.29
CA VAL A 158 1.28 -19.28 -10.41
C VAL A 158 0.25 -18.29 -9.91
N LEU A 159 -0.65 -18.73 -9.02
CA LEU A 159 -1.65 -17.85 -8.42
C LEU A 159 -1.00 -16.68 -7.66
N ALA A 160 0.04 -16.93 -6.87
CA ALA A 160 0.78 -15.88 -6.17
C ALA A 160 1.39 -14.85 -7.15
N GLY A 161 1.98 -15.30 -8.26
CA GLY A 161 2.50 -14.42 -9.30
C GLY A 161 1.41 -13.59 -9.97
N LEU A 162 0.27 -14.20 -10.32
CA LEU A 162 -0.89 -13.50 -10.88
C LEU A 162 -1.42 -12.42 -9.94
N ILE A 163 -1.60 -12.77 -8.67
CA ILE A 163 -2.12 -11.85 -7.65
C ILE A 163 -1.13 -10.72 -7.38
N PHE A 164 0.17 -11.00 -7.32
CA PHE A 164 1.17 -9.96 -7.14
C PHE A 164 1.25 -9.02 -8.36
N GLY A 165 1.11 -9.55 -9.57
CA GLY A 165 0.95 -8.75 -10.79
C GLY A 165 -0.27 -7.83 -10.73
N CYS A 166 -1.43 -8.34 -10.29
CA CYS A 166 -2.62 -7.52 -10.05
C CYS A 166 -2.41 -6.45 -8.97
N LEU A 167 -1.64 -6.75 -7.91
CA LEU A 167 -1.28 -5.79 -6.88
C LEU A 167 -0.40 -4.66 -7.45
N VAL A 168 0.56 -5.00 -8.30
CA VAL A 168 1.39 -4.01 -9.04
C VAL A 168 0.52 -3.11 -9.92
N LEU A 169 -0.43 -3.69 -10.66
CA LEU A 169 -1.35 -2.92 -11.50
C LEU A 169 -2.32 -2.07 -10.68
N THR A 170 -2.60 -2.43 -9.43
CA THR A 170 -3.43 -1.62 -8.51
C THR A 170 -2.63 -0.49 -7.85
N LYS A 171 -1.40 -0.78 -7.42
CA LYS A 171 -0.50 0.14 -6.74
C LYS A 171 0.89 0.10 -7.40
N VAL A 172 1.13 1.07 -8.28
CA VAL A 172 2.33 1.17 -9.15
C VAL A 172 3.67 1.14 -8.43
N ILE A 173 3.74 1.54 -7.15
CA ILE A 173 4.97 1.45 -6.35
C ILE A 173 5.49 0.01 -6.25
N PHE A 174 4.59 -0.98 -6.27
CA PHE A 174 4.98 -2.39 -6.28
C PHE A 174 5.69 -2.82 -7.56
N GLY A 175 5.58 -2.07 -8.66
CA GLY A 175 6.34 -2.34 -9.88
C GLY A 175 7.83 -2.22 -9.65
N TYR A 176 8.27 -1.15 -8.99
CA TYR A 176 9.67 -0.96 -8.61
C TYR A 176 10.14 -1.97 -7.56
N ILE A 177 9.27 -2.31 -6.61
CA ILE A 177 9.55 -3.33 -5.59
C ILE A 177 9.69 -4.72 -6.20
N LEU A 178 8.84 -5.05 -7.18
CA LEU A 178 8.92 -6.29 -7.95
C LEU A 178 10.29 -6.43 -8.63
N ILE A 179 10.78 -5.38 -9.28
CA ILE A 179 12.12 -5.40 -9.91
C ILE A 179 13.22 -5.57 -8.86
N ALA A 180 13.19 -4.81 -7.77
CA ALA A 180 14.16 -4.93 -6.68
C ALA A 180 14.20 -6.34 -6.07
N MET A 181 13.01 -6.91 -5.82
CA MET A 181 12.84 -8.28 -5.33
C MET A 181 13.35 -9.31 -6.33
N LEU A 182 13.12 -9.11 -7.64
CA LEU A 182 13.56 -10.02 -8.69
C LEU A 182 15.08 -10.06 -8.76
N VAL A 183 15.75 -8.89 -8.73
CA VAL A 183 17.21 -8.80 -8.68
C VAL A 183 17.76 -9.47 -7.43
N LEU A 184 17.21 -9.15 -6.25
CA LEU A 184 17.65 -9.74 -4.98
C LEU A 184 17.50 -11.27 -4.98
N CYS A 185 16.36 -11.79 -5.43
CA CYS A 185 16.11 -13.23 -5.49
C CYS A 185 16.96 -13.93 -6.56
N LEU A 186 17.26 -13.24 -7.67
CA LEU A 186 18.13 -13.78 -8.73
C LEU A 186 19.56 -13.92 -8.21
N VAL A 187 20.11 -12.87 -7.60
CA VAL A 187 21.43 -12.92 -6.96
C VAL A 187 21.47 -14.02 -5.90
N ALA A 188 20.46 -14.09 -5.03
CA ALA A 188 20.38 -15.14 -4.01
C ALA A 188 20.31 -16.56 -4.61
N TYR A 189 19.60 -16.74 -5.73
CA TYR A 189 19.51 -18.00 -6.46
C TYR A 189 20.85 -18.40 -7.09
N LEU A 190 21.56 -17.44 -7.69
CA LEU A 190 22.88 -17.66 -8.29
C LEU A 190 23.93 -18.05 -7.24
N ILE A 191 23.90 -17.43 -6.05
CA ILE A 191 24.81 -17.77 -4.94
C ILE A 191 24.57 -19.20 -4.43
N LYS A 192 23.30 -19.59 -4.24
CA LYS A 192 22.96 -20.94 -3.77
C LYS A 192 21.62 -21.37 -4.32
N ARG A 193 21.64 -22.21 -5.34
CA ARG A 193 20.45 -22.74 -6.01
C ARG A 193 19.67 -23.64 -5.07
N ASN A 194 18.40 -23.34 -4.83
CA ASN A 194 17.49 -24.21 -4.10
C ASN A 194 16.03 -24.01 -4.57
N ALA A 195 15.16 -24.94 -4.18
CA ALA A 195 13.76 -24.92 -4.59
C ALA A 195 13.00 -23.67 -4.11
N ALA A 196 13.29 -23.18 -2.90
CA ALA A 196 12.64 -22.00 -2.33
C ALA A 196 12.92 -20.73 -3.16
N LYS A 197 14.19 -20.49 -3.50
CA LYS A 197 14.60 -19.35 -4.34
C LYS A 197 14.07 -19.47 -5.77
N ALA A 198 14.02 -20.69 -6.33
CA ALA A 198 13.37 -20.92 -7.61
C ALA A 198 11.86 -20.61 -7.56
N THR A 199 11.18 -20.97 -6.46
CA THR A 199 9.77 -20.60 -6.24
C THR A 199 9.58 -19.08 -6.19
N ALA A 200 10.43 -18.36 -5.46
CA ALA A 200 10.40 -16.90 -5.42
C ALA A 200 10.56 -16.28 -6.82
N LEU A 201 11.57 -16.73 -7.57
CA LEU A 201 11.80 -16.28 -8.94
C LEU A 201 10.60 -16.55 -9.87
N ARG A 202 9.97 -17.72 -9.76
CA ARG A 202 8.76 -18.03 -10.54
C ARG A 202 7.61 -17.06 -10.21
N ILE A 203 7.37 -16.80 -8.93
CA ILE A 203 6.32 -15.86 -8.49
C ILE A 203 6.58 -14.47 -9.08
N LEU A 204 7.81 -13.95 -8.91
CA LEU A 204 8.18 -12.61 -9.35
C LEU A 204 8.19 -12.49 -10.88
N PHE A 205 8.71 -13.50 -11.59
CA PHE A 205 8.71 -13.49 -13.05
C PHE A 205 7.28 -13.51 -13.62
N LEU A 206 6.38 -14.34 -13.06
CA LEU A 206 4.98 -14.36 -13.46
C LEU A 206 4.27 -13.04 -13.15
N ALA A 207 4.56 -12.42 -12.00
CA ALA A 207 4.04 -11.09 -11.68
C ALA A 207 4.49 -10.03 -12.70
N LEU A 208 5.75 -10.09 -13.14
CA LEU A 208 6.27 -9.22 -14.19
C LEU A 208 5.54 -9.43 -15.51
N LEU A 209 5.33 -10.69 -15.93
CA LEU A 209 4.58 -11.02 -17.15
C LEU A 209 3.17 -10.43 -17.14
N VAL A 210 2.47 -10.48 -16.01
CA VAL A 210 1.12 -9.90 -15.85
C VAL A 210 1.13 -8.38 -16.04
N THR A 211 2.23 -7.72 -15.70
CA THR A 211 2.35 -6.26 -15.81
C THR A 211 2.81 -5.79 -17.19
N LEU A 212 3.28 -6.70 -18.05
CA LEU A 212 3.82 -6.37 -19.36
C LEU A 212 2.83 -5.61 -20.26
N PRO A 213 1.53 -5.96 -20.36
CA PRO A 213 0.61 -5.20 -21.20
C PRO A 213 0.56 -3.72 -20.82
N TYR A 214 0.55 -3.40 -19.53
CA TYR A 214 0.59 -2.02 -19.05
C TYR A 214 1.95 -1.37 -19.32
N LEU A 215 3.07 -2.09 -19.14
CA LEU A 215 4.39 -1.57 -19.46
C LEU A 215 4.60 -1.31 -20.95
N PHE A 216 4.06 -2.15 -21.82
CA PHE A 216 4.06 -1.91 -23.27
C PHE A 216 3.23 -0.68 -23.61
N TYR A 217 2.05 -0.53 -23.00
CA TYR A 217 1.23 0.66 -23.15
C TYR A 217 1.99 1.92 -22.70
N THR A 218 2.57 1.94 -21.49
CA THR A 218 3.31 3.12 -21.02
C THR A 218 4.55 3.36 -21.86
N TRP A 219 5.27 2.33 -22.31
CA TRP A 219 6.39 2.47 -23.24
C TRP A 219 5.95 3.08 -24.58
N SER A 220 4.80 2.70 -25.13
CA SER A 220 4.29 3.27 -26.37
C SER A 220 4.00 4.78 -26.27
N LEU A 221 3.69 5.26 -25.06
CA LEU A 221 3.46 6.68 -24.77
C LEU A 221 4.72 7.45 -24.39
N THR A 222 5.70 6.76 -23.79
CA THR A 222 6.82 7.40 -23.09
C THR A 222 8.18 7.10 -23.68
N HIS A 223 8.29 6.04 -24.47
CA HIS A 223 9.54 5.43 -24.92
C HIS A 223 10.50 5.06 -23.78
N ARG A 224 9.99 4.88 -22.55
CA ARG A 224 10.77 4.49 -21.36
C ARG A 224 10.42 3.09 -20.90
N LEU A 225 11.46 2.28 -20.71
CA LEU A 225 11.31 0.96 -20.10
C LEU A 225 11.00 1.12 -18.61
N PHE A 226 10.18 0.22 -18.06
CA PHE A 226 9.88 0.17 -16.63
C PHE A 226 9.30 1.48 -16.06
N TYR A 227 8.49 2.18 -16.87
CA TYR A 227 7.82 3.41 -16.46
C TYR A 227 6.37 3.13 -16.07
N TRP A 228 6.11 2.97 -14.77
CA TRP A 228 4.76 2.70 -14.26
C TRP A 228 3.92 3.94 -13.99
N SER A 229 4.56 5.08 -13.69
CA SER A 229 3.85 6.30 -13.29
C SER A 229 4.67 7.57 -13.50
N ASN A 230 3.96 8.67 -13.77
CA ASN A 230 4.50 10.03 -13.82
C ASN A 230 4.15 10.89 -12.60
N ALA A 231 3.69 10.29 -11.49
CA ALA A 231 3.45 10.99 -10.22
C ALA A 231 4.69 11.02 -9.30
N GLY A 232 5.67 10.16 -9.57
CA GLY A 232 6.82 9.95 -8.68
C GLY A 232 7.70 11.19 -8.51
N GLY A 233 7.91 11.98 -9.57
CA GLY A 233 8.70 13.20 -9.51
C GLY A 233 8.10 14.24 -8.57
N MET A 234 6.80 14.50 -8.68
CA MET A 234 6.10 15.45 -7.79
C MET A 234 6.13 14.98 -6.33
N SER A 235 5.94 13.68 -6.08
CA SER A 235 6.02 13.12 -4.73
C SER A 235 7.44 13.23 -4.14
N LEU A 236 8.48 13.02 -4.95
CA LEU A 236 9.86 13.20 -4.52
C LEU A 236 10.21 14.69 -4.32
N TYR A 237 9.70 15.58 -5.16
CA TYR A 237 9.87 17.03 -5.02
C TYR A 237 9.42 17.51 -3.64
N TRP A 238 8.19 17.17 -3.25
CA TRP A 238 7.66 17.53 -1.93
C TRP A 238 8.48 16.91 -0.79
N ALA A 239 8.80 15.62 -0.87
CA ALA A 239 9.66 14.96 0.11
C ALA A 239 11.03 15.64 0.27
N SER A 240 11.55 16.20 -0.82
CA SER A 240 12.84 16.89 -0.87
C SER A 240 12.80 18.38 -0.51
N SER A 241 11.68 18.94 -0.04
CA SER A 241 11.59 20.38 0.22
C SER A 241 12.73 20.87 1.14
N PRO A 242 13.48 21.90 0.72
CA PRO A 242 14.59 22.44 1.50
C PRO A 242 14.13 23.43 2.59
N VAL A 243 12.84 23.78 2.63
CA VAL A 243 12.29 24.78 3.55
C VAL A 243 12.24 24.22 4.97
N GLU A 244 12.81 24.92 5.96
CA GLU A 244 12.95 24.38 7.32
C GLU A 244 11.60 24.04 7.98
N GLY A 245 10.57 24.85 7.74
CA GLY A 245 9.21 24.63 8.27
C GLY A 245 8.38 23.54 7.58
N GLU A 246 8.88 22.97 6.48
CA GLU A 246 8.18 21.94 5.74
C GLU A 246 8.77 20.56 6.02
N LEU A 247 7.91 19.55 6.10
CA LEU A 247 8.23 18.23 6.64
C LEU A 247 8.20 17.14 5.57
N GLY A 248 8.04 17.50 4.30
CA GLY A 248 8.07 16.58 3.17
C GLY A 248 6.74 15.91 2.81
N ASP A 249 5.63 16.37 3.37
CA ASP A 249 4.27 15.95 2.98
C ASP A 249 3.89 16.50 1.61
N TRP A 250 3.05 15.74 0.90
CA TRP A 250 2.63 16.05 -0.46
C TRP A 250 1.65 17.23 -0.49
N ASN A 251 1.69 18.08 -1.51
CA ASN A 251 0.65 19.08 -1.78
C ASN A 251 0.28 19.11 -3.28
N ASP A 252 -0.87 19.70 -3.62
CA ASP A 252 -1.37 19.82 -4.98
C ASP A 252 -0.78 21.06 -5.68
N ALA A 253 -1.14 21.25 -6.95
CA ALA A 253 -0.68 22.38 -7.77
C ALA A 253 -1.24 23.75 -7.32
N HIS A 254 -2.33 23.72 -6.57
CA HIS A 254 -3.02 24.90 -6.06
C HIS A 254 -2.59 25.23 -4.62
N PHE A 255 -1.76 24.37 -4.03
CA PHE A 255 -1.30 24.40 -2.64
C PHE A 255 -2.43 24.24 -1.62
N THR A 256 -3.49 23.55 -2.02
CA THR A 256 -4.74 23.40 -1.26
C THR A 256 -5.00 21.98 -0.80
N ALA A 257 -4.04 21.06 -0.92
CA ALA A 257 -4.25 19.62 -0.67
C ALA A 257 -4.76 19.28 0.73
N TYR A 258 -4.65 20.22 1.68
CA TYR A 258 -5.07 20.08 3.08
C TYR A 258 -6.06 21.17 3.52
N CYS A 259 -6.52 21.99 2.58
CA CYS A 259 -7.51 23.02 2.81
C CYS A 259 -8.93 22.44 2.72
N GLY A 260 -9.88 23.01 3.47
CA GLY A 260 -11.30 22.68 3.32
C GLY A 260 -11.77 21.34 3.90
N TYR A 261 -10.88 20.54 4.53
CA TYR A 261 -11.30 19.32 5.25
C TYR A 261 -12.09 19.62 6.54
N ASP A 262 -11.94 20.81 7.08
CA ASP A 262 -12.64 21.31 8.26
C ASP A 262 -12.71 22.82 8.10
N GLU A 263 -13.94 23.36 8.01
CA GLU A 263 -14.20 24.79 7.82
C GLU A 263 -13.53 25.65 8.91
N ASN A 264 -13.29 25.06 10.09
CA ASN A 264 -12.71 25.75 11.24
C ASN A 264 -11.20 25.55 11.37
N THR A 265 -10.57 24.74 10.50
CA THR A 265 -9.12 24.53 10.54
C THR A 265 -8.45 25.39 9.44
N PRO A 266 -7.70 26.44 9.81
CA PRO A 266 -6.96 27.21 8.83
C PRO A 266 -5.88 26.33 8.16
N CYS A 267 -5.78 26.44 6.84
CA CYS A 267 -4.66 25.90 6.07
C CYS A 267 -3.81 27.08 5.58
N ASP A 268 -2.48 26.92 5.57
CA ASP A 268 -1.58 27.98 5.12
C ASP A 268 -1.13 27.76 3.65
N SER A 269 -2.10 27.81 2.73
CA SER A 269 -1.82 27.69 1.29
C SER A 269 -0.94 28.83 0.78
N ALA A 270 -0.99 30.00 1.42
CA ALA A 270 -0.18 31.16 1.11
C ALA A 270 1.31 30.89 1.38
N LEU A 271 1.65 30.22 2.49
CA LEU A 271 3.03 29.89 2.82
C LEU A 271 3.63 28.86 1.85
N PHE A 272 2.86 27.82 1.48
CA PHE A 272 3.27 26.91 0.42
C PHE A 272 3.47 27.63 -0.92
N ALA A 273 2.55 28.51 -1.30
CA ALA A 273 2.68 29.30 -2.52
C ALA A 273 3.94 30.18 -2.49
N ARG A 274 4.24 30.84 -1.36
CA ARG A 274 5.44 31.66 -1.19
C ARG A 274 6.72 30.87 -1.48
N ASN A 275 6.77 29.61 -1.06
CA ASN A 275 7.98 28.78 -1.18
C ASN A 275 8.08 28.06 -2.53
N HIS A 276 6.95 27.70 -3.15
CA HIS A 276 6.92 26.77 -4.27
C HIS A 276 6.35 27.35 -5.57
N ARG A 277 5.67 28.50 -5.56
CA ARG A 277 5.03 29.06 -6.76
C ARG A 277 6.02 29.25 -7.90
N ALA A 278 7.21 29.79 -7.64
CA ALA A 278 8.23 30.00 -8.67
C ALA A 278 8.71 28.68 -9.33
N ASP A 279 8.90 27.62 -8.54
CA ASP A 279 9.24 26.30 -9.06
C ASP A 279 8.08 25.72 -9.88
N TYR A 280 6.84 25.84 -9.38
CA TYR A 280 5.65 25.35 -10.07
C TYR A 280 5.42 26.10 -11.38
N ASP A 281 5.50 27.43 -11.40
CA ASP A 281 5.34 28.24 -12.61
C ASP A 281 6.39 27.92 -13.69
N SER A 282 7.58 27.45 -13.28
CA SER A 282 8.61 26.96 -14.18
C SER A 282 8.32 25.55 -14.68
N ILE A 283 7.98 24.63 -13.76
CA ILE A 283 7.78 23.20 -14.05
C ILE A 283 6.49 22.96 -14.85
N TYR A 284 5.42 23.72 -14.59
CA TYR A 284 4.14 23.56 -15.28
C TYR A 284 4.13 24.07 -16.73
N ARG A 285 5.20 24.73 -17.17
CA ARG A 285 5.45 24.98 -18.61
C ARG A 285 5.65 23.68 -19.39
N TYR A 286 6.10 22.63 -18.71
CA TYR A 286 6.21 21.30 -19.27
C TYR A 286 4.92 20.50 -19.05
N SER A 287 4.68 19.51 -19.90
CA SER A 287 3.57 18.56 -19.78
C SER A 287 4.08 17.12 -19.74
N GLY A 288 3.23 16.22 -19.24
CA GLY A 288 3.48 14.78 -19.25
C GLY A 288 4.82 14.37 -18.62
N MET A 289 5.66 13.68 -19.38
CA MET A 289 6.97 13.20 -18.91
C MET A 289 7.94 14.33 -18.59
N ALA A 290 7.99 15.37 -19.43
CA ALA A 290 8.93 16.47 -19.24
C ALA A 290 8.66 17.19 -17.91
N ARG A 291 7.39 17.27 -17.49
CA ARG A 291 7.01 17.79 -16.17
C ARG A 291 7.51 16.89 -15.03
N ASP A 292 7.31 15.58 -15.13
CA ASP A 292 7.79 14.61 -14.14
C ASP A 292 9.33 14.64 -14.03
N ASP A 293 10.04 14.78 -15.14
CA ASP A 293 11.50 14.93 -15.17
C ASP A 293 11.96 16.24 -14.52
N ALA A 294 11.31 17.36 -14.82
CA ALA A 294 11.63 18.65 -14.21
C ALA A 294 11.45 18.61 -12.69
N PHE A 295 10.37 17.97 -12.21
CA PHE A 295 10.20 17.71 -10.78
C PHE A 295 11.33 16.84 -10.20
N LYS A 296 11.69 15.73 -10.86
CA LYS A 296 12.78 14.85 -10.41
C LYS A 296 14.12 15.56 -10.36
N GLN A 297 14.44 16.36 -11.39
CA GLN A 297 15.68 17.13 -11.44
C GLN A 297 15.76 18.12 -10.28
N LYS A 298 14.68 18.87 -10.04
CA LYS A 298 14.62 19.81 -8.92
C LYS A 298 14.71 19.08 -7.57
N ALA A 299 14.03 17.94 -7.43
CA ALA A 299 14.10 17.14 -6.22
C ALA A 299 15.51 16.61 -5.94
N LEU A 300 16.18 16.06 -6.95
CA LEU A 300 17.56 15.59 -6.84
C LEU A 300 18.53 16.74 -6.52
N SER A 301 18.31 17.93 -7.09
CA SER A 301 19.07 19.13 -6.72
C SER A 301 18.88 19.49 -5.24
N ASN A 302 17.65 19.46 -4.74
CA ASN A 302 17.37 19.71 -3.33
C ASN A 302 18.04 18.68 -2.43
N ILE A 303 17.95 17.38 -2.76
CA ILE A 303 18.57 16.29 -1.99
C ILE A 303 20.09 16.44 -1.94
N ARG A 304 20.73 16.77 -3.07
CA ARG A 304 22.19 16.96 -3.15
C ARG A 304 22.65 18.18 -2.35
N ARG A 305 21.89 19.28 -2.38
CA ARG A 305 22.24 20.53 -1.70
C ARG A 305 21.88 20.53 -0.21
N TYR A 306 20.83 19.82 0.18
CA TYR A 306 20.29 19.78 1.54
C TYR A 306 20.04 18.34 2.04
N PRO A 307 21.07 17.45 2.06
CA PRO A 307 20.89 16.04 2.36
C PRO A 307 20.36 15.78 3.78
N VAL A 308 20.81 16.58 4.76
CA VAL A 308 20.34 16.48 6.16
C VAL A 308 18.86 16.84 6.25
N LYS A 309 18.41 17.86 5.51
CA LYS A 309 17.00 18.26 5.49
C LYS A 309 16.13 17.17 4.87
N TYR A 310 16.55 16.58 3.76
CA TYR A 310 15.85 15.44 3.17
C TYR A 310 15.76 14.24 4.11
N LEU A 311 16.82 13.95 4.88
CA LEU A 311 16.77 12.91 5.91
C LEU A 311 15.75 13.25 7.02
N LYS A 312 15.70 14.50 7.50
CA LYS A 312 14.66 14.94 8.46
C LYS A 312 13.26 14.74 7.88
N ASN A 313 13.04 15.11 6.61
CA ASN A 313 11.76 14.92 5.93
C ASN A 313 11.41 13.44 5.77
N SER A 314 12.39 12.58 5.51
CA SER A 314 12.21 11.12 5.45
C SER A 314 11.81 10.55 6.81
N ILE A 315 12.40 11.03 7.91
CA ILE A 315 11.98 10.65 9.27
C ILE A 315 10.53 11.11 9.53
N ALA A 316 10.18 12.33 9.10
CA ALA A 316 8.81 12.83 9.18
C ALA A 316 7.83 12.01 8.32
N ASN A 317 8.24 11.54 7.13
CA ASN A 317 7.48 10.60 6.30
C ASN A 317 7.22 9.29 7.04
N ALA A 318 8.23 8.73 7.73
CA ALA A 318 8.04 7.54 8.55
C ALA A 318 7.01 7.81 9.67
N GLY A 319 7.11 8.95 10.35
CA GLY A 319 6.10 9.41 11.32
C GLY A 319 4.69 9.44 10.71
N ARG A 320 4.52 10.09 9.55
CA ARG A 320 3.22 10.17 8.84
C ARG A 320 2.69 8.81 8.42
N LEU A 321 3.57 7.91 8.00
CA LEU A 321 3.19 6.57 7.58
C LEU A 321 2.53 5.78 8.72
N PHE A 322 3.08 5.84 9.93
CA PHE A 322 2.52 5.14 11.09
C PHE A 322 1.42 5.92 11.81
N PHE A 323 1.57 7.23 11.95
CA PHE A 323 0.78 8.06 12.87
C PHE A 323 -0.02 9.17 12.20
N ASN A 324 0.15 9.39 10.88
CA ASN A 324 -0.41 10.52 10.15
C ASN A 324 0.04 11.90 10.68
N LEU A 325 1.22 11.96 11.29
CA LEU A 325 1.85 13.16 11.82
C LEU A 325 3.38 13.00 11.80
N PRO A 326 4.16 14.08 11.63
CA PRO A 326 3.72 15.48 11.52
C PRO A 326 3.40 15.90 10.07
N CYS A 327 2.56 16.93 9.88
CA CYS A 327 2.25 17.52 8.57
C CYS A 327 2.65 19.01 8.56
N SER A 328 3.09 19.52 7.41
CA SER A 328 3.50 20.92 7.27
C SER A 328 2.31 21.85 7.42
N TYR A 329 2.49 22.90 8.22
CA TYR A 329 1.54 24.00 8.39
C TYR A 329 0.09 23.57 8.72
N GLN A 330 -0.05 22.45 9.44
CA GLN A 330 -1.34 21.93 9.87
C GLN A 330 -1.39 21.80 11.38
N PRO A 331 -2.41 22.37 12.04
CA PRO A 331 -2.64 22.10 13.45
C PRO A 331 -3.03 20.63 13.63
N GLN A 332 -2.60 20.05 14.76
CA GLN A 332 -2.95 18.69 15.11
C GLN A 332 -4.44 18.62 15.48
N ARG A 333 -5.17 17.69 14.85
CA ARG A 333 -6.58 17.46 15.15
C ARG A 333 -6.76 16.29 16.11
N PHE A 334 -7.86 16.25 16.85
CA PHE A 334 -8.17 15.13 17.74
C PHE A 334 -8.20 13.78 16.99
N GLN A 335 -8.68 13.77 15.74
CA GLN A 335 -8.67 12.57 14.89
C GLN A 335 -7.26 12.05 14.60
N ASN A 336 -6.21 12.88 14.72
CA ASN A 336 -4.82 12.43 14.62
C ASN A 336 -4.41 11.61 15.86
N LEU A 337 -4.88 11.99 17.05
CA LEU A 337 -4.59 11.25 18.28
C LEU A 337 -5.17 9.84 18.25
N LEU A 338 -6.38 9.70 17.71
CA LEU A 338 -6.99 8.39 17.55
C LEU A 338 -6.08 7.47 16.72
N ARG A 339 -5.47 7.97 15.64
CA ARG A 339 -4.62 7.20 14.72
C ARG A 339 -3.34 6.65 15.39
N ILE A 340 -2.93 7.18 16.54
CA ILE A 340 -1.68 6.80 17.21
C ILE A 340 -1.74 5.35 17.71
N PRO A 341 -2.70 4.92 18.56
CA PRO A 341 -2.77 3.53 19.04
C PRO A 341 -2.65 2.44 17.97
N PRO A 342 -3.44 2.44 16.87
CA PRO A 342 -3.31 1.40 15.85
C PRO A 342 -1.98 1.49 15.10
N GLY A 343 -1.47 2.70 14.83
CA GLY A 343 -0.15 2.92 14.24
C GLY A 343 0.99 2.39 15.11
N ALA A 344 0.93 2.68 16.41
CA ALA A 344 1.89 2.24 17.41
C ALA A 344 1.87 0.71 17.53
N ALA A 345 0.69 0.08 17.51
CA ALA A 345 0.58 -1.38 17.53
C ALA A 345 1.31 -2.02 16.33
N VAL A 346 1.10 -1.51 15.12
CA VAL A 346 1.80 -2.00 13.91
C VAL A 346 3.30 -1.75 14.01
N LEU A 347 3.72 -0.56 14.46
CA LEU A 347 5.13 -0.23 14.64
C LEU A 347 5.80 -1.15 15.67
N MET A 348 5.15 -1.42 16.80
CA MET A 348 5.65 -2.34 17.82
C MET A 348 5.79 -3.75 17.28
N LEU A 349 4.82 -4.25 16.50
CA LEU A 349 4.95 -5.55 15.83
C LEU A 349 6.12 -5.58 14.85
N LEU A 350 6.34 -4.50 14.10
CA LEU A 350 7.47 -4.38 13.18
C LEU A 350 8.82 -4.38 13.93
N VAL A 351 8.97 -3.53 14.95
CA VAL A 351 10.19 -3.43 15.76
C VAL A 351 10.48 -4.73 16.49
N PHE A 352 9.46 -5.34 17.12
CA PHE A 352 9.56 -6.66 17.72
C PHE A 352 10.07 -7.68 16.69
N SER A 353 9.49 -7.68 15.50
CA SER A 353 9.85 -8.64 14.46
C SER A 353 11.30 -8.48 13.99
N ILE A 354 11.77 -7.23 13.87
CA ILE A 354 13.16 -6.90 13.55
C ILE A 354 14.11 -7.42 14.63
N ILE A 355 13.88 -7.06 15.89
CA ILE A 355 14.75 -7.42 17.02
C ILE A 355 14.87 -8.94 17.15
N VAL A 356 13.74 -9.66 17.17
CA VAL A 356 13.74 -11.11 17.36
C VAL A 356 14.35 -11.83 16.14
N SER A 357 14.11 -11.34 14.93
CA SER A 357 14.71 -11.89 13.72
C SER A 357 16.22 -11.68 13.68
N ALA A 358 16.72 -10.52 14.13
CA ALA A 358 18.15 -10.22 14.20
C ALA A 358 18.89 -11.18 15.14
N VAL A 359 18.27 -11.58 16.25
CA VAL A 359 18.83 -12.57 17.18
C VAL A 359 18.80 -13.99 16.58
N ASN A 360 17.86 -14.30 15.67
CA ASN A 360 17.60 -15.65 15.17
C ASN A 360 17.80 -15.81 13.65
N LEU A 361 18.66 -14.99 13.02
CA LEU A 361 18.79 -14.88 11.55
C LEU A 361 18.98 -16.22 10.83
N LYS A 362 19.77 -17.13 11.42
CA LYS A 362 20.10 -18.43 10.83
C LYS A 362 18.91 -19.40 10.80
N GLN A 363 17.89 -19.18 11.62
CA GLN A 363 16.72 -20.07 11.75
C GLN A 363 15.53 -19.62 10.89
N LEU A 364 15.61 -18.45 10.25
CA LEU A 364 14.52 -17.91 9.45
C LEU A 364 14.39 -18.69 8.13
N PRO A 365 13.22 -19.28 7.82
CA PRO A 365 13.00 -19.93 6.55
C PRO A 365 12.96 -18.88 5.44
N PHE A 366 13.32 -19.28 4.23
CA PHE A 366 13.45 -18.34 3.11
C PHE A 366 12.15 -17.57 2.79
N VAL A 367 10.98 -18.17 3.02
CA VAL A 367 9.69 -17.47 2.84
C VAL A 367 9.55 -16.24 3.76
N ILE A 368 10.08 -16.31 4.98
CA ILE A 368 10.07 -15.17 5.90
C ILE A 368 11.06 -14.13 5.42
N TRP A 369 12.27 -14.52 5.00
CA TRP A 369 13.22 -13.60 4.35
C TRP A 369 12.61 -12.88 3.13
N PHE A 370 11.87 -13.60 2.29
CA PHE A 370 11.18 -13.05 1.12
C PHE A 370 10.14 -11.99 1.52
N ILE A 371 9.35 -12.25 2.55
CA ILE A 371 8.34 -11.30 3.07
C ILE A 371 9.01 -10.11 3.76
N THR A 372 10.07 -10.34 4.53
CA THR A 372 10.86 -9.29 5.16
C THR A 372 11.43 -8.35 4.10
N ALA A 373 12.03 -8.88 3.03
CA ALA A 373 12.54 -8.06 1.92
C ALA A 373 11.43 -7.23 1.25
N LEU A 374 10.25 -7.82 1.02
CA LEU A 374 9.09 -7.10 0.49
C LEU A 374 8.68 -5.92 1.40
N ILE A 375 8.59 -6.15 2.71
CA ILE A 375 8.24 -5.11 3.70
C ILE A 375 9.26 -3.97 3.64
N PHE A 376 10.56 -4.28 3.70
CA PHE A 376 11.60 -3.26 3.74
C PHE A 376 11.72 -2.47 2.43
N PHE A 377 11.62 -3.12 1.27
CA PHE A 377 11.60 -2.38 0.00
C PHE A 377 10.36 -1.49 -0.11
N TYR A 378 9.18 -1.97 0.33
CA TYR A 378 7.96 -1.17 0.30
C TYR A 378 8.02 0.04 1.23
N LEU A 379 8.38 -0.18 2.50
CA LEU A 379 8.49 0.89 3.49
C LEU A 379 9.59 1.87 3.11
N GLY A 380 10.76 1.38 2.67
CA GLY A 380 11.86 2.22 2.23
C GLY A 380 11.49 3.11 1.03
N ALA A 381 10.84 2.54 0.01
CA ALA A 381 10.35 3.30 -1.13
C ALA A 381 9.29 4.34 -0.74
N SER A 382 8.38 3.98 0.17
CA SER A 382 7.32 4.88 0.65
C SER A 382 7.89 6.03 1.48
N ILE A 383 8.90 5.78 2.32
CA ILE A 383 9.55 6.78 3.17
C ILE A 383 10.42 7.76 2.36
N ALA A 384 11.02 7.28 1.27
CA ALA A 384 11.84 8.08 0.36
C ALA A 384 11.03 9.11 -0.46
N VAL A 385 9.70 9.03 -0.45
CA VAL A 385 8.82 9.99 -1.12
C VAL A 385 7.77 10.51 -0.13
N SER A 386 6.91 11.44 -0.53
CA SER A 386 5.90 11.97 0.38
C SER A 386 4.92 10.87 0.80
N ALA A 387 5.03 10.43 2.06
CA ALA A 387 4.27 9.32 2.60
C ALA A 387 2.96 9.78 3.26
N LEU A 388 1.90 9.01 3.03
CA LEU A 388 0.60 9.15 3.69
C LEU A 388 0.30 7.90 4.53
N GLN A 389 -0.53 8.03 5.58
CA GLN A 389 -0.88 6.91 6.44
C GLN A 389 -1.54 5.74 5.68
N ARG A 390 -2.39 6.05 4.68
CA ARG A 390 -3.06 5.02 3.86
C ARG A 390 -2.10 4.10 3.11
N TYR A 391 -0.85 4.54 2.87
CA TYR A 391 0.17 3.70 2.25
C TYR A 391 0.62 2.55 3.16
N LEU A 392 0.47 2.68 4.48
CA LEU A 392 0.83 1.60 5.41
C LEU A 392 -0.12 0.40 5.28
N GLY A 393 -1.41 0.64 5.05
CA GLY A 393 -2.46 -0.39 5.12
C GLY A 393 -2.15 -1.64 4.29
N VAL A 394 -1.63 -1.46 3.06
CA VAL A 394 -1.37 -2.57 2.14
C VAL A 394 -0.26 -3.52 2.61
N ILE A 395 0.67 -3.06 3.45
CA ILE A 395 1.79 -3.87 3.95
C ILE A 395 1.55 -4.38 5.38
N VAL A 396 0.55 -3.87 6.10
CA VAL A 396 0.18 -4.34 7.45
C VAL A 396 -0.03 -5.86 7.51
N PRO A 397 -0.77 -6.51 6.57
CA PRO A 397 -0.90 -7.97 6.58
C PRO A 397 0.45 -8.71 6.58
N ALA A 398 1.44 -8.21 5.83
CA ALA A 398 2.77 -8.82 5.77
C ALA A 398 3.53 -8.67 7.09
N ILE A 399 3.45 -7.49 7.73
CA ILE A 399 4.03 -7.24 9.07
C ILE A 399 3.39 -8.17 10.09
N ILE A 400 2.07 -8.32 10.06
CA ILE A 400 1.32 -9.21 10.96
C ILE A 400 1.73 -10.68 10.76
N VAL A 401 1.86 -11.15 9.51
CA VAL A 401 2.30 -12.53 9.23
C VAL A 401 3.70 -12.78 9.77
N TRP A 402 4.63 -11.83 9.59
CA TRP A 402 5.99 -11.94 10.12
C TRP A 402 6.00 -12.01 11.65
N ALA A 403 5.25 -11.10 12.30
CA ALA A 403 5.12 -11.10 13.75
C ALA A 403 4.49 -12.40 14.28
N ALA A 404 3.39 -12.86 13.67
CA ALA A 404 2.71 -14.09 14.07
C ALA A 404 3.62 -15.33 13.98
N TRP A 405 4.47 -15.40 12.96
CA TRP A 405 5.44 -16.48 12.80
C TRP A 405 6.47 -16.49 13.93
N LEU A 406 6.95 -15.32 14.33
CA LEU A 406 7.88 -15.18 15.45
C LEU A 406 7.21 -15.51 16.77
N PHE A 407 6.02 -14.96 17.03
CA PHE A 407 5.27 -15.20 18.27
C PHE A 407 4.99 -16.68 18.52
N GLU A 408 4.62 -17.45 17.50
CA GLU A 408 4.40 -18.90 17.65
C GLU A 408 5.69 -19.64 18.09
N ARG A 409 6.86 -19.16 17.65
CA ARG A 409 8.14 -19.84 17.88
C ARG A 409 8.85 -19.37 19.14
N THR A 410 8.68 -18.12 19.54
CA THR A 410 9.41 -17.52 20.67
C THR A 410 8.58 -17.44 21.94
N VAL A 411 7.26 -17.26 21.84
CA VAL A 411 6.42 -17.01 23.01
C VAL A 411 5.60 -18.27 23.35
N ARG A 412 5.99 -18.98 24.40
CA ARG A 412 5.16 -20.04 25.00
C ARG A 412 4.11 -19.44 25.93
N LEU A 413 3.00 -18.93 25.37
CA LEU A 413 1.87 -18.47 26.18
C LEU A 413 1.18 -19.67 26.86
N ARG A 414 1.34 -19.82 28.18
CA ARG A 414 0.50 -20.68 29.02
C ARG A 414 -0.66 -19.84 29.58
N ILE A 415 -1.77 -19.79 28.87
CA ILE A 415 -2.99 -19.15 29.38
C ILE A 415 -3.77 -20.21 30.15
N HIS A 416 -3.78 -20.12 31.48
CA HIS A 416 -4.75 -20.82 32.32
C HIS A 416 -6.07 -20.07 32.21
N ILE A 417 -7.07 -20.68 31.57
CA ILE A 417 -8.45 -20.23 31.68
C ILE A 417 -9.06 -21.16 32.73
N SER A 418 -9.18 -20.68 33.97
CA SER A 418 -10.02 -21.34 34.96
C SER A 418 -11.45 -21.29 34.43
N SER A 419 -12.00 -22.44 34.06
CA SER A 419 -13.44 -22.59 33.97
C SER A 419 -13.98 -22.41 35.37
N SER A 420 -14.62 -21.26 35.64
CA SER A 420 -15.54 -21.15 36.76
C SER A 420 -16.66 -22.15 36.53
N GLU A 421 -16.83 -23.04 37.50
CA GLU A 421 -17.82 -24.13 37.56
C GLU A 421 -19.26 -23.66 37.41
#